data_AF-A0A2C9L806-F1
#
_entry.id   AF-A0A2C9L806-F1
#
_cell.length_a   1.000
_cell.length_b   1.000
_cell.length_c   1.000
_cell.angle_alpha   90.00
_cell.angle_beta   90.00
_cell.angle_gamma   90.00
#
_symmetry.space_group_name_H-M   'P 1'
#
loop_
_entity.id
_entity.type
_entity.pdbx_description
1 polymer ?
#
loop_
_entity_poly.entity_id
_entity_poly.type
_entity_poly.pdbx_seq_one_letter_code
_entity_poly.pdbx_strand_id
1 'polypeptide(L)'
;MSKSVGNVVDPEEVIFGGKDKKKNPSYGVDVLRWWVAHSHHHLHIMVGSTLLEKFQEDVFKVRKCMRHLLGNLFDFDPAKDMVEYNKMNPIDQYFLYVLYTTITQMEEAYESFSYHKVIQLLEKFFYSDLSSFYINITHDRCYCNAAADHARRSCQTVQYHVVNLITAGFAPIIPHLAEEIFRHLPKSHSDTDSTDSIFKLGWCKPLLAWNNVKAFNKLLPVFDMRRVVMDKFALESPVEFDIHIYSSPRLHDLLRASYKLQYKLLFIYPYISLIQCAREQGNNVK
;
A
#
# COMPACT_ATOMS: atom_id res chain seq x y z
N MET A 1 -29.98 20.70 5.26
CA MET A 1 -30.02 20.67 6.74
C MET A 1 -30.88 21.83 7.22
N SER A 2 -31.78 21.63 8.18
CA SER A 2 -32.60 22.67 8.80
C SER A 2 -32.55 22.57 10.32
N LYS A 3 -32.27 23.69 10.99
CA LYS A 3 -32.32 23.77 12.46
C LYS A 3 -33.69 23.39 13.01
N SER A 4 -34.77 23.67 12.28
CA SER A 4 -36.14 23.34 12.71
C SER A 4 -36.47 21.84 12.67
N VAL A 5 -35.78 21.07 11.82
CA VAL A 5 -35.97 19.61 11.68
C VAL A 5 -35.02 18.84 12.60
N GLY A 6 -34.03 19.52 13.20
CA GLY A 6 -33.04 18.89 14.07
C GLY A 6 -32.01 18.01 13.34
N ASN A 7 -31.92 18.12 12.00
CA ASN A 7 -30.99 17.34 11.17
C ASN A 7 -29.73 18.13 10.76
N VAL A 8 -29.26 19.01 11.66
CA VAL A 8 -28.03 19.76 11.47
C VAL A 8 -26.88 18.95 12.03
N VAL A 9 -25.83 18.77 11.23
CA VAL A 9 -24.54 18.23 11.69
C VAL A 9 -23.60 19.41 11.90
N ASP A 10 -23.21 19.65 13.14
CA ASP A 10 -22.27 20.69 13.49
C ASP A 10 -20.83 20.20 13.26
N PRO A 11 -20.01 20.87 12.43
CA PRO A 11 -18.61 20.52 12.25
C PRO A 11 -17.81 20.45 13.56
N GLU A 12 -18.10 21.32 14.53
CA GLU A 12 -17.43 21.29 15.84
C GLU A 12 -17.79 20.02 16.62
N GLU A 13 -19.04 19.58 16.54
CA GLU A 13 -19.49 18.33 17.15
C GLU A 13 -18.83 17.10 16.48
N VAL A 14 -18.59 17.13 15.17
CA VAL A 14 -17.85 16.05 14.49
C VAL A 14 -16.39 16.02 14.94
N ILE A 15 -15.75 17.19 15.08
CA ILE A 15 -14.32 17.29 15.43
C ILE A 15 -14.10 16.95 16.90
N PHE A 16 -14.81 17.63 17.81
CA PHE A 16 -14.59 17.57 19.26
C PHE A 16 -15.52 16.60 20.00
N GLY A 17 -16.55 16.09 19.32
CA GLY A 17 -17.61 15.30 19.92
C GLY A 17 -18.71 16.16 20.52
N GLY A 18 -19.89 15.55 20.73
CA GLY A 18 -21.05 16.20 21.32
C GLY A 18 -21.05 16.15 22.85
N LYS A 19 -22.13 16.67 23.44
CA LYS A 19 -22.37 16.59 24.90
C LYS A 19 -22.42 15.14 25.40
N ASP A 20 -23.01 14.25 24.60
CA ASP A 20 -22.99 12.81 24.84
C ASP A 20 -22.01 12.13 23.88
N LYS A 21 -20.79 11.88 24.37
CA LYS A 21 -19.72 11.24 23.58
C LYS A 21 -20.01 9.80 23.17
N LYS A 22 -20.97 9.12 23.80
CA LYS A 22 -21.39 7.79 23.35
C LYS A 22 -22.26 7.86 22.10
N LYS A 23 -23.05 8.93 21.97
CA LYS A 23 -23.92 9.16 20.83
C LYS A 23 -23.23 9.91 19.70
N ASN A 24 -22.42 10.91 20.04
CA ASN A 24 -21.69 11.77 19.11
C ASN A 24 -20.20 11.79 19.54
N PRO A 25 -19.41 10.76 19.17
CA PRO A 25 -18.00 10.70 19.52
C PRO A 25 -17.19 11.77 18.76
N SER A 26 -15.98 12.03 19.25
CA SER A 26 -15.00 12.84 18.51
C SER A 26 -14.42 12.00 17.37
N TYR A 27 -14.66 12.44 16.14
CA TYR A 27 -14.07 11.84 14.95
C TYR A 27 -12.76 12.54 14.56
N GLY A 28 -12.66 13.84 14.84
CA GLY A 28 -11.51 14.66 14.49
C GLY A 28 -11.60 15.26 13.09
N VAL A 29 -10.75 16.26 12.85
CA VAL A 29 -10.75 17.08 11.63
C VAL A 29 -10.36 16.31 10.38
N ASP A 30 -9.44 15.36 10.47
CA ASP A 30 -9.02 14.56 9.33
C ASP A 30 -10.13 13.62 8.84
N VAL A 31 -10.96 13.09 9.75
CA VAL A 31 -12.14 12.28 9.38
C VAL A 31 -13.21 13.14 8.70
N LEU A 32 -13.44 14.36 9.21
CA LEU A 32 -14.35 15.31 8.56
C LEU A 32 -13.86 15.65 7.14
N ARG A 33 -12.56 15.91 6.95
CA ARG A 33 -11.98 16.20 5.63
C ARG A 33 -12.02 14.99 4.70
N TRP A 34 -11.79 13.78 5.22
CA TRP A 34 -11.94 12.54 4.47
C TRP A 34 -13.36 12.38 3.94
N TRP A 35 -14.38 12.61 4.77
CA TRP A 35 -15.79 12.62 4.34
C TRP A 35 -16.04 13.63 3.23
N VAL A 36 -15.55 14.87 3.37
CA VAL A 36 -15.72 15.91 2.35
C VAL A 36 -15.08 15.48 1.02
N ALA A 37 -13.85 14.95 1.07
CA ALA A 37 -13.14 14.50 -0.13
C ALA A 37 -13.79 13.27 -0.78
N HIS A 38 -14.31 12.34 0.02
CA HIS A 38 -15.02 11.16 -0.46
C HIS A 38 -16.39 11.53 -1.07
N SER A 39 -17.00 12.62 -0.63
CA SER A 39 -18.29 13.07 -1.12
C SER A 39 -18.20 13.54 -2.57
N HIS A 40 -19.00 12.94 -3.45
CA HIS A 40 -19.08 13.39 -4.85
C HIS A 40 -19.80 14.74 -4.96
N HIS A 41 -19.32 15.62 -5.86
CA HIS A 41 -19.80 17.00 -6.06
C HIS A 41 -21.22 17.13 -6.67
N HIS A 42 -22.11 16.15 -6.51
CA HIS A 42 -23.44 16.17 -7.11
C HIS A 42 -24.52 16.47 -6.07
N LEU A 43 -24.77 17.78 -5.89
CA LEU A 43 -25.97 18.46 -5.31
C LEU A 43 -26.46 18.07 -3.90
N HIS A 44 -26.32 16.82 -3.46
CA HIS A 44 -26.77 16.34 -2.15
C HIS A 44 -25.70 15.44 -1.53
N ILE A 45 -25.02 15.95 -0.52
CA ILE A 45 -24.04 15.20 0.26
C ILE A 45 -24.75 14.61 1.48
N MET A 46 -24.67 13.29 1.61
CA MET A 46 -25.18 12.57 2.78
C MET A 46 -24.17 12.65 3.93
N VAL A 47 -24.66 12.92 5.13
CA VAL A 47 -23.88 12.92 6.37
C VAL A 47 -24.69 12.29 7.48
N GLY A 48 -24.04 11.44 8.28
CA GLY A 48 -24.66 10.73 9.39
C GLY A 48 -23.61 9.97 10.19
N SER A 49 -23.95 9.58 11.42
CA SER A 49 -23.03 8.92 12.35
C SER A 49 -22.41 7.64 11.75
N THR A 50 -23.22 6.77 11.16
CA THR A 50 -22.74 5.52 10.52
C THR A 50 -21.69 5.77 9.44
N LEU A 51 -21.85 6.86 8.69
CA LEU A 51 -20.90 7.20 7.63
C LEU A 51 -19.60 7.77 8.21
N LEU A 52 -19.69 8.62 9.24
CA LEU A 52 -18.53 9.16 9.95
C LEU A 52 -17.75 8.08 10.70
N GLU A 53 -18.44 7.11 11.32
CA GLU A 53 -17.83 5.92 11.93
C GLU A 53 -17.03 5.11 10.90
N LYS A 54 -17.62 4.85 9.72
CA LYS A 54 -16.90 4.20 8.63
C LYS A 54 -15.64 4.96 8.22
N PHE A 55 -15.73 6.28 8.01
CA PHE A 55 -14.55 7.06 7.60
C PHE A 55 -13.51 7.18 8.71
N GLN A 56 -13.91 7.15 9.98
CA GLN A 56 -12.97 7.04 11.08
C GLN A 56 -12.20 5.72 11.01
N GLU A 57 -12.87 4.60 10.71
CA GLU A 57 -12.18 3.32 10.50
C GLU A 57 -11.21 3.38 9.32
N ASP A 58 -11.61 4.00 8.20
CA ASP A 58 -10.76 4.14 7.01
C ASP A 58 -9.49 4.95 7.31
N VAL A 59 -9.61 6.13 7.93
CA VAL A 59 -8.47 6.95 8.37
C VAL A 59 -7.61 6.19 9.39
N PHE A 60 -8.22 5.44 10.31
CA PHE A 60 -7.50 4.65 11.30
C PHE A 60 -6.73 3.49 10.67
N LYS A 61 -7.25 2.88 9.60
CA LYS A 61 -6.56 1.83 8.84
C LYS A 61 -5.37 2.41 8.05
N VAL A 62 -5.53 3.57 7.42
CA VAL A 62 -4.41 4.32 6.80
C VAL A 62 -3.30 4.55 7.84
N ARG A 63 -3.67 5.08 9.02
CA ARG A 63 -2.73 5.30 10.13
C ARG A 63 -2.04 4.02 10.57
N LYS A 64 -2.79 2.92 10.78
CA LYS A 64 -2.21 1.64 11.22
C LYS A 64 -1.23 1.08 10.19
N CYS A 65 -1.57 1.17 8.90
CA CYS A 65 -0.69 0.72 7.83
C CYS A 65 0.60 1.55 7.78
N MET A 66 0.48 2.89 7.81
CA MET A 66 1.64 3.78 7.84
C MET A 66 2.51 3.59 9.08
N ARG A 67 1.90 3.38 10.26
CA ARG A 67 2.62 3.04 11.49
C ARG A 67 3.40 1.73 11.36
N HIS A 68 2.82 0.71 10.73
CA HIS A 68 3.51 -0.55 10.49
C HIS A 68 4.74 -0.35 9.59
N LEU A 69 4.60 0.40 8.49
CA LEU A 69 5.73 0.73 7.62
C LEU A 69 6.83 1.49 8.36
N LEU A 70 6.47 2.56 9.08
CA LEU A 70 7.43 3.33 9.89
C LEU A 70 8.12 2.45 10.94
N GLY A 71 7.39 1.54 11.57
CA GLY A 71 7.94 0.59 12.54
C GLY A 71 9.01 -0.33 11.95
N ASN A 72 8.92 -0.67 10.67
CA ASN A 72 9.94 -1.45 9.97
C ASN A 72 11.16 -0.62 9.53
N LEU A 73 11.10 0.72 9.60
CA LEU A 73 12.16 1.63 9.18
C LEU A 73 13.04 2.14 10.34
N PHE A 74 12.86 1.60 11.55
CA PHE A 74 13.54 2.07 12.76
C PHE A 74 15.08 2.04 12.70
N ASP A 75 15.66 1.17 11.87
CA ASP A 75 17.11 1.00 11.67
C ASP A 75 17.55 1.27 10.22
N PHE A 76 16.74 2.02 9.47
CA PHE A 76 16.99 2.35 8.07
C PHE A 76 17.51 3.79 7.94
N ASP A 77 18.74 3.94 7.48
CA ASP A 77 19.33 5.23 7.10
C ASP A 77 19.18 5.42 5.58
N PRO A 78 18.32 6.33 5.11
CA PRO A 78 18.06 6.49 3.67
C PRO A 78 19.31 6.90 2.87
N ALA A 79 20.35 7.47 3.50
CA ALA A 79 21.59 7.83 2.83
C ALA A 79 22.54 6.64 2.61
N LYS A 80 22.40 5.57 3.40
CA LYS A 80 23.35 4.44 3.41
C LYS A 80 22.72 3.13 2.97
N ASP A 81 21.48 2.91 3.39
CA ASP A 81 20.79 1.62 3.28
C ASP A 81 19.88 1.53 2.05
N MET A 82 19.65 2.64 1.35
CA MET A 82 18.79 2.67 0.17
C MET A 82 19.39 1.82 -0.96
N VAL A 83 18.60 0.90 -1.50
CA VAL A 83 19.01 0.01 -2.60
C VAL A 83 18.65 0.63 -3.94
N GLU A 84 19.63 0.73 -4.84
CA GLU A 84 19.40 1.20 -6.21
C GLU A 84 18.36 0.33 -6.93
N TYR A 85 17.44 0.96 -7.67
CA TYR A 85 16.33 0.29 -8.37
C TYR A 85 16.73 -0.98 -9.11
N ASN A 86 17.81 -0.95 -9.91
CA ASN A 86 18.26 -2.09 -10.72
C ASN A 86 18.83 -3.26 -9.91
N LYS A 87 19.22 -3.02 -8.65
CA LYS A 87 19.71 -4.03 -7.71
C LYS A 87 18.59 -4.59 -6.84
N MET A 88 17.45 -3.91 -6.74
CA MET A 88 16.30 -4.36 -5.95
C MET A 88 15.75 -5.70 -6.43
N ASN A 89 15.08 -6.40 -5.53
CA ASN A 89 14.32 -7.60 -5.90
C ASN A 89 13.23 -7.23 -6.92
N PRO A 90 13.00 -8.04 -7.98
CA PRO A 90 11.91 -7.81 -8.94
C PRO A 90 10.53 -7.49 -8.34
N ILE A 91 10.13 -8.13 -7.24
CA ILE A 91 8.86 -7.81 -6.56
C ILE A 91 8.83 -6.39 -5.98
N ASP A 92 9.97 -5.90 -5.51
CA ASP A 92 10.13 -4.55 -4.97
C ASP A 92 10.15 -3.52 -6.11
N GLN A 93 10.82 -3.83 -7.22
CA GLN A 93 10.77 -3.03 -8.45
C GLN A 93 9.33 -2.90 -8.99
N TYR A 94 8.57 -3.99 -8.93
CA TYR A 94 7.15 -3.98 -9.29
C TYR A 94 6.35 -3.08 -8.36
N PHE A 95 6.55 -3.17 -7.06
CA PHE A 95 5.78 -2.35 -6.13
C PHE A 95 6.08 -0.85 -6.30
N LEU A 96 7.32 -0.49 -6.68
CA LEU A 96 7.64 0.88 -7.07
C LEU A 96 6.94 1.32 -8.37
N TYR A 97 6.72 0.40 -9.33
CA TYR A 97 5.86 0.69 -10.48
C TYR A 97 4.41 0.94 -10.07
N VAL A 98 3.85 0.12 -9.17
CA VAL A 98 2.50 0.34 -8.62
C VAL A 98 2.42 1.71 -7.95
N LEU A 99 3.38 2.04 -7.07
CA LEU A 99 3.46 3.34 -6.41
C LEU A 99 3.55 4.50 -7.42
N TYR A 100 4.39 4.37 -8.46
CA TYR A 100 4.48 5.35 -9.54
C TYR A 100 3.10 5.59 -10.19
N THR A 101 2.39 4.52 -10.55
CA THR A 101 1.08 4.63 -11.19
C THR A 101 0.04 5.26 -10.27
N THR A 102 0.03 4.90 -8.98
CA THR A 102 -0.88 5.45 -7.98
C THR A 102 -0.66 6.95 -7.80
N ILE A 103 0.59 7.41 -7.62
CA ILE A 103 0.89 8.84 -7.44
C ILE A 103 0.54 9.64 -8.69
N THR A 104 0.84 9.11 -9.88
CA THR A 104 0.49 9.76 -11.16
C THR A 104 -1.03 9.93 -11.29
N GLN A 105 -1.80 8.89 -10.99
CA GLN A 105 -3.27 8.94 -11.04
C GLN A 105 -3.85 9.88 -9.97
N MET A 106 -3.22 9.97 -8.80
CA MET A 106 -3.61 10.92 -7.76
C MET A 106 -3.37 12.36 -8.21
N GLU A 107 -2.23 12.65 -8.85
CA GLU A 107 -1.91 13.97 -9.41
C GLU A 107 -2.97 14.39 -10.44
N GLU A 108 -3.29 13.52 -11.41
CA GLU A 108 -4.37 13.76 -12.39
C GLU A 108 -5.74 13.97 -11.74
N ALA A 109 -6.04 13.23 -10.66
CA ALA A 109 -7.29 13.39 -9.92
C ALA A 109 -7.34 14.73 -9.16
N TYR A 110 -6.23 15.20 -8.61
CA TYR A 110 -6.15 16.54 -8.00
C TYR A 110 -6.27 17.65 -9.04
N GLU A 111 -5.59 17.55 -10.19
CA GLU A 111 -5.67 18.52 -11.29
C GLU A 111 -7.10 18.66 -11.83
N SER A 112 -7.86 17.56 -11.83
CA SER A 112 -9.27 17.54 -12.24
C SER A 112 -10.27 17.80 -11.11
N PHE A 113 -9.80 18.25 -9.93
CA PHE A 113 -10.61 18.49 -8.72
C PHE A 113 -11.48 17.29 -8.31
N SER A 114 -11.07 16.07 -8.68
CA SER A 114 -11.78 14.82 -8.46
C SER A 114 -11.30 14.15 -7.17
N TYR A 115 -11.47 14.81 -6.02
CA TYR A 115 -10.96 14.32 -4.72
C TYR A 115 -11.48 12.93 -4.32
N HIS A 116 -12.71 12.60 -4.71
CA HIS A 116 -13.29 11.27 -4.49
C HIS A 116 -12.47 10.17 -5.19
N LYS A 117 -11.88 10.46 -6.36
CA LYS A 117 -10.99 9.52 -7.05
C LYS A 117 -9.70 9.35 -6.29
N VAL A 118 -9.16 10.42 -5.69
CA VAL A 118 -7.98 10.34 -4.82
C VAL A 118 -8.26 9.40 -3.64
N ILE A 119 -9.42 9.53 -2.99
CA ILE A 119 -9.83 8.62 -1.90
C ILE A 119 -9.93 7.18 -2.39
N GLN A 120 -10.60 6.92 -3.52
CA GLN A 120 -10.72 5.57 -4.09
C GLN A 120 -9.35 4.96 -4.43
N LEU A 121 -8.42 5.76 -4.98
CA LEU A 121 -7.06 5.34 -5.27
C LEU A 121 -6.29 5.00 -3.99
N LEU A 122 -6.41 5.84 -2.95
CA LEU A 122 -5.79 5.60 -1.64
C LEU A 122 -6.33 4.34 -0.98
N GLU A 123 -7.66 4.18 -0.93
CA GLU A 123 -8.30 2.99 -0.38
C GLU A 123 -7.82 1.74 -1.11
N LYS A 124 -7.91 1.71 -2.44
CA LYS A 124 -7.40 0.59 -3.24
C LYS A 124 -5.93 0.31 -2.93
N PHE A 125 -5.08 1.34 -2.91
CA PHE A 125 -3.66 1.19 -2.66
C PHE A 125 -3.38 0.59 -1.27
N PHE A 126 -4.00 1.12 -0.20
CA PHE A 126 -3.79 0.62 1.15
C PHE A 126 -4.35 -0.79 1.34
N TYR A 127 -5.56 -1.05 0.86
CA TYR A 127 -6.25 -2.32 1.09
C TYR A 127 -5.73 -3.45 0.21
N SER A 128 -5.72 -3.24 -1.10
CA SER A 128 -5.39 -4.28 -2.08
C SER A 128 -3.88 -4.38 -2.26
N ASP A 129 -3.25 -3.28 -2.67
CA ASP A 129 -1.88 -3.33 -3.20
C ASP A 129 -0.86 -3.45 -2.06
N LEU A 130 -1.00 -2.64 -1.02
CA LEU A 130 -0.06 -2.58 0.09
C LEU A 130 -0.33 -3.65 1.15
N SER A 131 -1.48 -3.61 1.82
CA SER A 131 -1.74 -4.49 2.97
C SER A 131 -1.94 -5.95 2.55
N SER A 132 -2.89 -6.22 1.66
CA SER A 132 -3.28 -7.60 1.31
C SER A 132 -2.21 -8.31 0.47
N PHE A 133 -1.47 -7.55 -0.34
CA PHE A 133 -0.46 -8.09 -1.25
C PHE A 133 0.96 -7.85 -0.74
N TYR A 134 1.48 -6.61 -0.78
CA TYR A 134 2.91 -6.36 -0.61
C TYR A 134 3.42 -6.64 0.81
N ILE A 135 2.76 -6.12 1.85
CA ILE A 135 3.15 -6.38 3.24
C ILE A 135 3.05 -7.88 3.53
N ASN A 136 1.97 -8.53 3.08
CA ASN A 136 1.72 -9.95 3.29
C ASN A 136 2.88 -10.82 2.77
N ILE A 137 3.37 -10.56 1.56
CA ILE A 137 4.48 -11.34 0.96
C ILE A 137 5.89 -10.90 1.43
N THR A 138 6.03 -9.74 2.09
CA THR A 138 7.35 -9.18 2.44
C THR A 138 7.64 -9.09 3.93
N HIS A 139 6.64 -9.29 4.79
CA HIS A 139 6.79 -9.15 6.25
C HIS A 139 7.89 -10.04 6.83
N ASP A 140 7.96 -11.31 6.39
CA ASP A 140 9.02 -12.23 6.81
C ASP A 140 10.42 -11.72 6.51
N ARG A 141 10.62 -11.02 5.37
CA ARG A 141 11.93 -10.42 5.05
C ARG A 141 12.30 -9.31 6.03
N CYS A 142 11.31 -8.57 6.52
CA CYS A 142 11.55 -7.50 7.48
C CYS A 142 11.85 -8.04 8.88
N TYR A 143 11.23 -9.17 9.25
CA TYR A 143 11.29 -9.74 10.59
C TYR A 143 12.40 -10.78 10.79
N CYS A 144 12.65 -11.59 9.77
CA CYS A 144 13.50 -12.79 9.89
C CYS A 144 14.89 -12.61 9.29
N ASN A 145 15.06 -11.73 8.29
CA ASN A 145 16.37 -11.52 7.68
C ASN A 145 17.28 -10.65 8.58
N ALA A 146 18.59 -10.82 8.44
CA ALA A 146 19.58 -10.01 9.15
C ALA A 146 19.43 -8.51 8.81
N ALA A 147 19.84 -7.63 9.73
CA ALA A 147 19.64 -6.18 9.59
C ALA A 147 20.21 -5.61 8.28
N ALA A 148 21.41 -6.05 7.88
CA ALA A 148 22.09 -5.63 6.66
C ALA A 148 21.80 -6.53 5.44
N ASP A 149 20.83 -7.44 5.53
CA ASP A 149 20.47 -8.30 4.40
C ASP A 149 19.93 -7.49 3.22
N HIS A 150 20.41 -7.80 2.03
CA HIS A 150 20.06 -7.06 0.82
C HIS A 150 18.54 -7.12 0.52
N ALA A 151 17.88 -8.27 0.74
CA ALA A 151 16.45 -8.39 0.49
C ALA A 151 15.62 -7.60 1.51
N ARG A 152 16.09 -7.51 2.76
CA ARG A 152 15.51 -6.62 3.78
C ARG A 152 15.66 -5.15 3.40
N ARG A 153 16.87 -4.71 3.02
CA ARG A 153 17.11 -3.31 2.60
C ARG A 153 16.35 -2.92 1.34
N SER A 154 16.20 -3.85 0.39
CA SER A 154 15.33 -3.69 -0.78
C SER A 154 13.87 -3.46 -0.37
N CYS A 155 13.36 -4.21 0.61
CA CYS A 155 12.03 -3.99 1.18
C CYS A 155 11.88 -2.63 1.84
N GLN A 156 12.80 -2.28 2.74
CA GLN A 156 12.77 -1.02 3.48
C GLN A 156 12.87 0.19 2.55
N THR A 157 13.63 0.08 1.45
CA THR A 157 13.69 1.13 0.41
C THR A 157 12.31 1.39 -0.20
N VAL A 158 11.54 0.33 -0.52
CA VAL A 158 10.16 0.49 -1.00
C VAL A 158 9.28 1.13 0.07
N GLN A 159 9.32 0.61 1.29
CA GLN A 159 8.49 1.12 2.39
C GLN A 159 8.78 2.60 2.67
N TYR A 160 10.05 3.01 2.63
CA TYR A 160 10.46 4.40 2.74
C TYR A 160 9.84 5.27 1.65
N HIS A 161 9.93 4.84 0.38
CA HIS A 161 9.31 5.57 -0.73
C HIS A 161 7.79 5.64 -0.63
N VAL A 162 7.14 4.56 -0.18
CA VAL A 162 5.69 4.51 0.04
C VAL A 162 5.28 5.51 1.11
N VAL A 163 5.93 5.48 2.29
CA VAL A 163 5.62 6.43 3.36
C VAL A 163 5.86 7.87 2.87
N ASN A 164 6.98 8.15 2.22
CA ASN A 164 7.28 9.51 1.75
C ASN A 164 6.25 10.03 0.72
N LEU A 165 6.03 9.27 -0.36
CA LEU A 165 5.20 9.72 -1.49
C LEU A 165 3.70 9.69 -1.19
N ILE A 166 3.19 8.63 -0.55
CA ILE A 166 1.76 8.53 -0.25
C ILE A 166 1.37 9.54 0.83
N THR A 167 2.24 9.80 1.81
CA THR A 167 1.97 10.84 2.82
C THR A 167 1.86 12.21 2.17
N ALA A 168 2.74 12.55 1.21
CA ALA A 168 2.60 13.77 0.42
C ALA A 168 1.30 13.78 -0.40
N GLY A 169 0.94 12.65 -1.00
CA GLY A 169 -0.27 12.51 -1.82
C GLY A 169 -1.58 12.71 -1.05
N PHE A 170 -1.67 12.28 0.22
CA PHE A 170 -2.87 12.48 1.04
C PHE A 170 -2.82 13.73 1.94
N ALA A 171 -1.67 14.40 2.05
CA ALA A 171 -1.51 15.60 2.89
C ALA A 171 -2.56 16.70 2.62
N PRO A 172 -2.99 16.95 1.36
CA PRO A 172 -4.07 17.90 1.09
C PRO A 172 -5.43 17.51 1.70
N ILE A 173 -5.67 16.22 1.98
CA ILE A 173 -6.94 15.71 2.51
C ILE A 173 -6.87 15.52 4.02
N ILE A 174 -5.87 14.80 4.54
CA ILE A 174 -5.69 14.46 5.96
C ILE A 174 -4.39 15.07 6.52
N PRO A 175 -4.36 16.40 6.69
CA PRO A 175 -3.11 17.13 6.97
C PRO A 175 -2.48 16.80 8.32
N HIS A 176 -3.26 16.49 9.36
CA HIS A 176 -2.69 16.26 10.69
C HIS A 176 -1.97 14.92 10.76
N LEU A 177 -2.62 13.87 10.22
CA LEU A 177 -2.03 12.55 10.08
C LEU A 177 -0.79 12.59 9.16
N ALA A 178 -0.84 13.37 8.07
CA ALA A 178 0.30 13.53 7.19
C ALA A 178 1.51 14.16 7.88
N GLU A 179 1.30 15.27 8.59
CA GLU A 179 2.35 15.95 9.32
C GLU A 179 2.92 15.09 10.46
N GLU A 180 2.07 14.31 11.13
CA GLU A 180 2.52 13.38 12.16
C GLU A 180 3.39 12.26 11.59
N ILE A 181 2.97 11.64 10.47
CA ILE A 181 3.74 10.58 9.79
C ILE A 181 5.07 11.15 9.30
N PHE A 182 5.06 12.33 8.68
CA PHE A 182 6.25 12.99 8.17
C PHE A 182 7.30 13.23 9.27
N ARG A 183 6.86 13.66 10.46
CA ARG A 183 7.75 13.86 11.62
C ARG A 183 8.46 12.59 12.10
N HIS A 184 7.92 11.41 11.80
CA HIS A 184 8.50 10.12 12.18
C HIS A 184 9.24 9.42 11.03
N LEU A 185 9.22 9.99 9.82
CA LEU A 185 9.97 9.45 8.69
C LEU A 185 11.49 9.56 8.96
N PRO A 186 12.29 8.50 8.74
CA PRO A 186 13.74 8.60 8.87
C PRO A 186 14.29 9.69 7.94
N LYS A 187 15.08 10.61 8.49
CA LYS A 187 15.75 11.68 7.74
C LYS A 187 17.21 11.34 7.56
N SER A 188 17.80 11.70 6.42
CA SER A 188 19.25 11.59 6.24
C SER A 188 19.97 12.51 7.24
N HIS A 189 21.11 12.08 7.77
CA HIS A 189 21.95 12.97 8.60
C HIS A 189 22.50 14.18 7.83
N SER A 190 22.51 14.13 6.48
CA SER A 190 22.87 15.28 5.63
C SER A 190 21.73 16.29 5.45
N ASP A 191 20.52 15.96 5.89
CA ASP A 191 19.31 16.78 5.75
C ASP A 191 19.14 17.75 6.95
N THR A 192 20.23 18.31 7.46
CA THR A 192 20.21 19.31 8.54
C THR A 192 19.50 20.61 8.17
N ASP A 193 19.22 20.82 6.87
CA ASP A 193 18.37 21.90 6.33
C ASP A 193 16.97 21.43 5.89
N SER A 194 16.57 20.19 6.23
CA SER A 194 15.28 19.66 5.77
C SER A 194 14.10 20.43 6.34
N THR A 195 13.17 20.76 5.46
CA THR A 195 11.89 21.37 5.77
C THR A 195 11.20 20.69 6.96
N ASP A 196 10.81 21.47 7.96
CA ASP A 196 10.21 20.95 9.21
C ASP A 196 8.82 20.33 9.04
N SER A 197 8.18 20.53 7.89
CA SER A 197 6.79 20.15 7.64
C SER A 197 6.61 19.66 6.22
N ILE A 198 5.71 18.68 6.06
CA ILE A 198 5.40 18.10 4.75
C ILE A 198 4.82 19.13 3.78
N PHE A 199 4.15 20.16 4.29
CA PHE A 199 3.56 21.22 3.47
C PHE A 199 4.59 22.17 2.85
N LYS A 200 5.86 22.07 3.24
CA LYS A 200 6.96 22.87 2.68
C LYS A 200 7.75 22.12 1.58
N LEU A 201 7.55 20.80 1.43
CA LEU A 201 8.28 19.98 0.45
C LEU A 201 7.82 20.19 -1.00
N GLY A 202 6.59 20.68 -1.19
CA GLY A 202 5.93 20.68 -2.50
C GLY A 202 5.42 19.29 -2.90
N TRP A 203 5.03 19.14 -4.17
CA TRP A 203 4.52 17.86 -4.68
C TRP A 203 5.67 16.90 -5.01
N CYS A 204 5.78 15.81 -4.25
CA CYS A 204 6.82 14.80 -4.47
C CYS A 204 6.50 13.94 -5.69
N LYS A 205 7.38 13.99 -6.71
CA LYS A 205 7.21 13.20 -7.93
C LYS A 205 7.91 11.83 -7.82
N PRO A 206 7.28 10.74 -8.27
CA PRO A 206 7.92 9.44 -8.30
C PRO A 206 9.02 9.43 -9.37
N LEU A 207 10.03 8.56 -9.21
CA LEU A 207 11.12 8.48 -10.18
C LEU A 207 10.62 7.87 -11.50
N LEU A 208 10.96 8.51 -12.63
CA LEU A 208 10.59 8.04 -13.97
C LEU A 208 11.08 6.62 -14.27
N ALA A 209 12.21 6.22 -13.68
CA ALA A 209 12.76 4.88 -13.82
C ALA A 209 11.82 3.77 -13.33
N TRP A 210 10.88 4.11 -12.43
CA TRP A 210 9.91 3.16 -11.91
C TRP A 210 8.76 2.87 -12.88
N ASN A 211 8.57 3.70 -13.93
CA ASN A 211 7.61 3.44 -15.01
C ASN A 211 8.12 2.35 -15.96
N ASN A 212 8.27 1.13 -15.45
CA ASN A 212 8.84 0.00 -16.18
C ASN A 212 7.78 -1.09 -16.41
N VAL A 213 6.91 -0.85 -17.38
CA VAL A 213 5.86 -1.79 -17.80
C VAL A 213 6.44 -3.15 -18.23
N LYS A 214 7.65 -3.16 -18.80
CA LYS A 214 8.30 -4.41 -19.21
C LYS A 214 8.69 -5.28 -18.01
N ALA A 215 9.18 -4.68 -16.92
CA ALA A 215 9.46 -5.40 -15.68
C ALA A 215 8.17 -5.94 -15.05
N PHE A 216 7.09 -5.15 -15.07
CA PHE A 216 5.77 -5.59 -14.64
C PHE A 216 5.25 -6.79 -15.44
N ASN A 217 5.27 -6.71 -16.78
CA ASN A 217 4.73 -7.76 -17.64
C ASN A 217 5.45 -9.10 -17.46
N LYS A 218 6.72 -9.08 -17.05
CA LYS A 218 7.43 -10.32 -16.73
C LYS A 218 6.78 -11.04 -15.55
N LEU A 219 6.26 -10.32 -14.55
CA LEU A 219 5.72 -10.86 -13.28
C LEU A 219 4.28 -11.39 -13.40
N LEU A 220 3.54 -10.96 -14.43
CA LEU A 220 2.15 -11.36 -14.66
C LEU A 220 1.91 -12.88 -14.56
N PRO A 221 2.72 -13.76 -15.19
CA PRO A 221 2.50 -15.21 -15.08
C PRO A 221 2.58 -15.73 -13.65
N VAL A 222 3.43 -15.13 -12.81
CA VAL A 222 3.58 -15.53 -11.42
C VAL A 222 2.40 -15.03 -10.58
N PHE A 223 1.88 -13.84 -10.85
CA PHE A 223 0.68 -13.33 -10.20
C PHE A 223 -0.57 -14.12 -10.58
N ASP A 224 -0.71 -14.52 -11.84
CA ASP A 224 -1.81 -15.39 -12.28
C ASP A 224 -1.76 -16.74 -11.57
N MET A 225 -0.57 -17.32 -11.45
CA MET A 225 -0.37 -18.56 -10.69
C MET A 225 -0.71 -18.38 -9.21
N ARG A 226 -0.25 -17.29 -8.59
CA ARG A 226 -0.58 -16.96 -7.19
C ARG A 226 -2.08 -16.83 -6.98
N ARG A 227 -2.78 -16.16 -7.90
CA ARG A 227 -4.24 -16.05 -7.84
C ARG A 227 -4.90 -17.43 -7.85
N VAL A 228 -4.51 -18.30 -8.78
CA VAL A 228 -5.07 -19.66 -8.87
C VAL A 228 -4.84 -20.47 -7.60
N VAL A 229 -3.64 -20.37 -7.01
CA VAL A 229 -3.34 -21.03 -5.73
C VAL A 229 -4.21 -20.45 -4.61
N MET A 230 -4.21 -19.13 -4.44
CA MET A 230 -4.99 -18.52 -3.36
C MET A 230 -6.49 -18.77 -3.52
N ASP A 231 -7.05 -18.72 -4.72
CA ASP A 231 -8.48 -18.98 -4.94
C ASP A 231 -8.87 -20.43 -4.55
N LYS A 232 -7.96 -21.40 -4.72
CA LYS A 232 -8.21 -22.79 -4.35
C LYS A 232 -8.00 -23.07 -2.86
N PHE A 233 -7.06 -22.36 -2.22
CA PHE A 233 -6.59 -22.67 -0.87
C PHE A 233 -6.81 -21.55 0.18
N ALA A 234 -7.59 -20.51 -0.15
CA ALA A 234 -7.79 -19.31 0.68
C ALA A 234 -8.27 -19.54 2.12
N LEU A 235 -8.78 -20.74 2.44
CA LEU A 235 -9.31 -21.09 3.76
C LEU A 235 -8.30 -21.81 4.66
N GLU A 236 -7.15 -22.20 4.13
CA GLU A 236 -6.13 -22.99 4.83
C GLU A 236 -4.92 -22.11 5.20
N SER A 237 -4.35 -22.33 6.39
CA SER A 237 -3.15 -21.61 6.84
C SER A 237 -1.98 -21.97 5.91
N PRO A 238 -1.40 -21.02 5.15
CA PRO A 238 -0.35 -21.33 4.18
C PRO A 238 0.87 -22.03 4.80
N VAL A 239 1.10 -21.83 6.10
CA VAL A 239 2.22 -22.40 6.85
C VAL A 239 2.08 -23.93 7.06
N GLU A 240 0.89 -24.49 6.86
CA GLU A 240 0.62 -25.92 7.12
C GLU A 240 0.78 -26.81 5.87
N PHE A 241 1.02 -26.23 4.69
CA PHE A 241 0.99 -26.96 3.42
C PHE A 241 2.24 -26.75 2.58
N ASP A 242 2.65 -27.82 1.89
CA ASP A 242 3.66 -27.75 0.85
C ASP A 242 2.98 -27.66 -0.52
N ILE A 243 3.47 -26.78 -1.40
CA ILE A 243 2.94 -26.62 -2.75
C ILE A 243 3.86 -27.26 -3.78
N HIS A 244 3.27 -28.13 -4.60
CA HIS A 244 3.90 -28.67 -5.80
C HIS A 244 3.21 -28.11 -7.05
N ILE A 245 3.92 -27.29 -7.80
CA ILE A 245 3.42 -26.64 -9.01
C ILE A 245 3.94 -27.40 -10.23
N TYR A 246 3.04 -28.01 -10.98
CA TYR A 246 3.36 -28.71 -12.21
C TYR A 246 3.19 -27.78 -13.42
N SER A 247 4.24 -27.60 -14.21
CA SER A 247 4.25 -26.68 -15.35
C SER A 247 4.76 -27.34 -16.63
N SER A 248 4.26 -26.89 -17.78
CA SER A 248 4.81 -27.28 -19.09
C SER A 248 6.26 -26.83 -19.24
N PRO A 249 7.08 -27.46 -20.10
CA PRO A 249 8.50 -27.10 -20.29
C PRO A 249 8.73 -25.60 -20.53
N ARG A 250 7.96 -25.01 -21.44
CA ARG A 250 8.08 -23.58 -21.79
C ARG A 250 7.79 -22.65 -20.62
N LEU A 251 6.75 -22.96 -19.83
CA LEU A 251 6.42 -22.18 -18.65
C LEU A 251 7.45 -22.41 -17.54
N HIS A 252 7.91 -23.64 -17.36
CA HIS A 252 8.95 -24.00 -16.40
C HIS A 252 10.23 -23.19 -16.62
N ASP A 253 10.70 -23.09 -17.87
CA ASP A 253 11.92 -22.34 -18.20
C ASP A 253 11.75 -20.83 -17.99
N LEU A 254 10.61 -20.27 -18.42
CA LEU A 254 10.29 -18.85 -18.19
C LEU A 254 10.30 -18.53 -16.70
N LEU A 255 9.65 -19.39 -15.93
CA LEU A 255 9.55 -19.28 -14.49
C LEU A 255 10.94 -19.42 -13.83
N ARG A 256 11.69 -20.45 -14.17
CA ARG A 256 13.01 -20.71 -13.57
C ARG A 256 14.04 -19.62 -13.89
N ALA A 257 14.04 -19.12 -15.12
CA ALA A 257 14.96 -18.07 -15.56
C ALA A 257 14.66 -16.72 -14.91
N SER A 258 13.39 -16.41 -14.67
CA SER A 258 12.98 -15.06 -14.25
C SER A 258 12.91 -14.89 -12.72
N TYR A 259 12.81 -15.97 -11.94
CA TYR A 259 12.37 -15.88 -10.53
C TYR A 259 13.02 -16.89 -9.58
N LYS A 260 14.20 -17.40 -9.93
CA LYS A 260 14.91 -18.52 -9.26
C LYS A 260 14.96 -18.48 -7.71
N LEU A 261 14.80 -17.31 -7.08
CA LEU A 261 14.76 -17.10 -5.62
C LEU A 261 13.45 -16.50 -5.07
N GLN A 262 12.51 -16.05 -5.92
CA GLN A 262 11.38 -15.21 -5.49
C GLN A 262 10.05 -15.93 -5.37
N TYR A 263 9.96 -17.18 -5.84
CA TYR A 263 8.73 -17.98 -5.68
C TYR A 263 8.34 -18.19 -4.23
N LYS A 264 9.31 -18.50 -3.37
CA LYS A 264 9.05 -18.71 -1.93
C LYS A 264 8.40 -17.49 -1.29
N LEU A 265 8.82 -16.29 -1.71
CA LEU A 265 8.30 -15.03 -1.17
C LEU A 265 6.85 -14.78 -1.57
N LEU A 266 6.43 -15.21 -2.77
CA LEU A 266 5.15 -14.78 -3.35
C LEU A 266 3.92 -15.51 -2.79
N PHE A 267 4.07 -16.77 -2.38
CA PHE A 267 2.92 -17.58 -1.96
C PHE A 267 2.81 -17.72 -0.44
N ILE A 268 3.87 -17.42 0.33
CA ILE A 268 3.85 -17.47 1.82
C ILE A 268 3.69 -18.92 2.34
N TYR A 269 4.10 -19.92 1.53
CA TYR A 269 4.12 -21.34 1.95
C TYR A 269 5.55 -21.78 2.31
N PRO A 270 5.73 -22.66 3.32
CA PRO A 270 7.04 -23.13 3.78
C PRO A 270 7.87 -23.76 2.67
N TYR A 271 7.22 -24.57 1.81
CA TYR A 271 7.85 -25.23 0.70
C TYR A 271 7.05 -25.05 -0.58
N ILE A 272 7.74 -24.64 -1.64
CA ILE A 272 7.19 -24.57 -3.00
C ILE A 272 8.19 -25.24 -3.92
N SER A 273 7.73 -26.22 -4.68
CA SER A 273 8.52 -26.85 -5.74
C SER A 273 7.84 -26.66 -7.08
N LEU A 274 8.63 -26.23 -8.07
CA LEU A 274 8.21 -26.14 -9.46
C LEU A 274 8.72 -27.39 -10.17
N ILE A 275 7.81 -28.22 -10.66
CA ILE A 275 8.10 -29.51 -11.30
C ILE A 275 7.78 -29.39 -12.80
N GLN A 276 8.76 -29.70 -13.64
CA GLN A 276 8.57 -29.76 -15.08
C GLN A 276 7.85 -31.05 -15.46
N CYS A 277 6.69 -30.97 -16.10
CA CYS A 277 6.03 -32.13 -16.66
C CYS A 277 6.71 -32.57 -17.96
N ALA A 278 6.96 -33.87 -18.09
CA ALA A 278 7.71 -34.45 -19.21
C ALA A 278 6.95 -34.51 -20.56
N ARG A 279 5.67 -34.13 -20.64
CA ARG A 279 4.88 -34.15 -21.89
C ARG A 279 3.79 -33.08 -21.97
N GLU A 280 3.64 -32.45 -23.14
CA GLU A 280 2.35 -31.94 -23.60
C GLU A 280 1.45 -33.15 -23.96
N GLN A 281 0.83 -33.77 -22.97
CA GLN A 281 -0.25 -34.72 -23.23
C GLN A 281 -1.56 -34.00 -22.98
N GLY A 282 -2.27 -33.70 -24.07
CA GLY A 282 -3.68 -33.36 -24.00
C GLY A 282 -4.41 -34.50 -23.30
N ASN A 283 -4.76 -34.29 -22.04
CA ASN A 283 -5.98 -34.76 -21.38
C ASN A 283 -5.91 -34.42 -19.89
N ASN A 284 -6.94 -33.71 -19.45
CA ASN A 284 -7.44 -33.55 -18.09
C ASN A 284 -6.58 -34.16 -16.96
N VAL A 285 -5.96 -33.30 -16.17
CA VAL A 285 -5.61 -33.62 -14.78
C VAL A 285 -6.28 -32.56 -13.91
N LYS A 286 -7.14 -33.05 -13.01
CA LYS A 286 -7.96 -32.29 -12.05
C LYS A 286 -7.09 -31.57 -11.02
#